data_AF-A0AA43DI59-F1
#
_entry.id   AF-A0AA43DI59-F1
#
_cell.length_a   1.000
_cell.length_b   1.000
_cell.length_c   1.000
_cell.angle_alpha   90.00
_cell.angle_beta   90.00
_cell.angle_gamma   90.00
#
_symmetry.space_group_name_H-M   'P 1'
#
loop_
_entity.id
_entity.type
_entity.pdbx_description
1 polymer ?
#
loop_
_entity_poly.entity_id
_entity_poly.type
_entity_poly.pdbx_seq_one_letter_code
_entity_poly.pdbx_strand_id
1 'polypeptide(L)'
;GLRGQARANAAIWIHFWAMTTVCFIIVPRAVLATAAWMRKTRLANDMCLPSNDPYFRRLLNPYRGKGLLVEVLGYSYRVKEGDDRLLTLLSDAFGLQADIHLGTLVQYGERHPPFPVDPDRGLCVVVLFNVAQAPEETHSEFLEELKATVQRRGRTTMLLVVLDCEAYSRIDQGKRLKERCQAWVTLVNECGLQAVPYRDPSGSPERELQTLLECLWPGDVRGAR
;
A
#
# COMPACT_ATOMS: atom_id res chain seq x y z
N GLY A 1 39.52 1.78 65.21
CA GLY A 1 38.21 2.03 64.57
C GLY A 1 38.18 3.12 63.50
N LEU A 2 39.29 3.78 63.12
CA LEU A 2 39.24 5.01 62.31
C LEU A 2 39.29 4.81 60.77
N ARG A 3 39.66 3.61 60.26
CA ARG A 3 39.71 3.35 58.80
C ARG A 3 38.35 3.04 58.16
N GLY A 4 37.34 2.64 58.94
CA GLY A 4 35.99 2.34 58.44
C GLY A 4 35.14 3.58 58.16
N GLN A 5 35.27 4.62 59.00
CA GLN A 5 34.48 5.85 58.89
C GLN A 5 34.88 6.73 57.68
N ALA A 6 36.16 6.76 57.32
CA ALA A 6 36.63 7.52 56.15
C ALA A 6 36.09 6.95 54.82
N ARG A 7 35.95 5.62 54.71
CA ARG A 7 35.41 4.95 53.51
C ARG A 7 33.90 5.15 53.36
N ALA A 8 33.16 5.17 54.47
CA ALA A 8 31.73 5.46 54.49
C ALA A 8 31.44 6.92 54.13
N ASN A 9 32.22 7.88 54.64
CA ASN A 9 32.05 9.30 54.31
C ASN A 9 32.48 9.65 52.87
N ALA A 10 33.53 9.00 52.34
CA ALA A 10 33.92 9.19 50.94
C ALA A 10 32.82 8.73 49.97
N ALA A 11 32.13 7.63 50.29
CA ALA A 11 31.01 7.13 49.51
C ALA A 11 29.80 8.09 49.51
N ILE A 12 29.53 8.75 50.65
CA ILE A 12 28.40 9.69 50.80
C ILE A 12 28.60 10.95 49.95
N TRP A 13 29.81 11.49 49.90
CA TRP A 13 30.09 12.72 49.15
C TRP A 13 30.04 12.47 47.65
N ILE A 14 30.55 11.31 47.18
CA ILE A 14 30.44 10.89 45.77
C ILE A 14 28.97 10.70 45.37
N HIS A 15 28.13 10.12 46.24
CA HIS A 15 26.69 10.03 45.99
C HIS A 15 26.03 11.40 45.89
N PHE A 16 26.44 12.37 46.71
CA PHE A 16 25.88 13.72 46.68
C PHE A 16 26.21 14.46 45.37
N TRP A 17 27.45 14.33 44.88
CA TRP A 17 27.88 14.88 43.60
C TRP A 17 27.27 14.15 42.40
N ALA A 18 27.16 12.83 42.46
CA ALA A 18 26.46 12.06 41.45
C ALA A 18 24.98 12.46 41.36
N MET A 19 24.31 12.63 42.52
CA MET A 19 22.91 13.03 42.59
C MET A 19 22.68 14.45 42.05
N THR A 20 23.55 15.41 42.36
CA THR A 20 23.45 16.78 41.80
C THR A 20 23.69 16.79 40.29
N THR A 21 24.66 16.02 39.79
CA THR A 21 24.94 15.90 38.36
C THR A 21 23.76 15.28 37.59
N VAL A 22 23.18 14.20 38.11
CA VAL A 22 21.99 13.54 37.53
C VAL A 22 20.80 14.51 37.54
N CYS A 23 20.59 15.23 38.64
CA CYS A 23 19.47 16.16 38.77
C CYS A 23 19.58 17.35 37.81
N PHE A 24 20.77 17.92 37.62
CA PHE A 24 20.94 19.10 36.75
C PHE A 24 21.13 18.80 35.27
N ILE A 25 21.54 17.59 34.88
CA ILE A 25 21.82 17.25 33.47
C ILE A 25 20.80 16.27 32.90
N ILE A 26 20.47 15.22 33.65
CA ILE A 26 19.66 14.11 33.15
C ILE A 26 18.17 14.43 33.23
N VAL A 27 17.71 15.02 34.34
CA VAL A 27 16.30 15.42 34.51
C VAL A 27 15.83 16.38 33.43
N PRO A 28 16.50 17.51 33.12
CA PRO A 28 16.04 18.42 32.08
C PRO A 28 16.02 17.77 30.69
N ARG A 29 16.99 16.89 30.38
CA ARG A 29 16.99 16.13 29.12
C ARG A 29 15.84 15.12 29.06
N ALA A 30 15.56 14.43 30.16
CA ALA A 30 14.44 13.49 30.25
C ALA A 30 13.09 14.20 30.14
N VAL A 31 12.93 15.37 30.77
CA VAL A 31 11.74 16.23 30.68
C VAL A 31 11.53 16.72 29.25
N LEU A 32 12.58 17.17 28.57
CA LEU A 32 12.47 17.58 27.16
C LEU A 32 12.14 16.40 26.24
N ALA A 33 12.73 15.23 26.49
CA ALA A 33 12.43 14.01 25.72
C ALA A 33 10.99 13.52 25.94
N THR A 34 10.51 13.52 27.18
CA THR A 34 9.10 13.18 27.49
C THR A 34 8.15 14.24 26.97
N ALA A 35 8.47 15.53 27.04
CA ALA A 35 7.66 16.59 26.44
C ALA A 35 7.59 16.48 24.91
N ALA A 36 8.70 16.14 24.25
CA ALA A 36 8.72 15.89 22.80
C ALA A 36 7.95 14.61 22.45
N TRP A 37 8.05 13.55 23.25
CA TRP A 37 7.32 12.31 23.05
C TRP A 37 5.82 12.50 23.26
N MET A 38 5.42 13.21 24.32
CA MET A 38 4.03 13.59 24.60
C MET A 38 3.46 14.52 23.53
N ARG A 39 4.26 15.47 22.99
CA ARG A 39 3.83 16.29 21.84
C ARG A 39 3.67 15.46 20.58
N LYS A 40 4.55 14.48 20.33
CA LYS A 40 4.44 13.55 19.19
C LYS A 40 3.22 12.64 19.31
N THR A 41 2.93 12.10 20.50
CA THR A 41 1.77 11.24 20.72
C THR A 41 0.47 12.02 20.75
N ARG A 42 0.47 13.26 21.27
CA ARG A 42 -0.66 14.17 21.14
C ARG A 42 -0.88 14.62 19.70
N LEU A 43 0.15 14.97 18.92
CA LEU A 43 -0.03 15.25 17.49
C LEU A 43 -0.50 14.02 16.71
N ALA A 44 -0.07 12.81 17.08
CA ALA A 44 -0.54 11.57 16.47
C ALA A 44 -2.01 11.26 16.80
N ASN A 45 -2.50 11.68 17.98
CA ASN A 45 -3.87 11.42 18.43
C ASN A 45 -4.85 12.59 18.15
N ASP A 46 -4.39 13.83 18.11
CA ASP A 46 -5.19 15.05 17.80
C ASP A 46 -5.22 15.37 16.30
N MET A 47 -4.53 14.58 15.46
CA MET A 47 -4.76 14.61 14.02
C MET A 47 -6.11 13.97 13.68
N CYS A 48 -7.19 14.63 14.06
CA CYS A 48 -8.46 14.56 13.34
C CYS A 48 -8.21 15.22 11.97
N LEU A 49 -7.62 14.47 11.05
CA LEU A 49 -7.64 14.86 9.65
C LEU A 49 -9.12 14.98 9.25
N PRO A 50 -9.54 16.09 8.62
CA PRO A 50 -10.75 16.10 7.82
C PRO A 50 -10.54 15.08 6.70
N SER A 51 -11.00 13.85 6.95
CA SER A 51 -10.66 12.61 6.22
C SER A 51 -11.26 12.52 4.81
N ASN A 52 -11.72 13.64 4.23
CA ASN A 52 -12.48 13.60 2.98
C ASN A 52 -11.92 14.49 1.87
N ASP A 53 -10.72 15.04 2.03
CA ASP A 53 -10.09 15.84 0.97
C ASP A 53 -8.99 15.02 0.26
N PRO A 54 -9.17 14.69 -1.05
CA PRO A 54 -8.24 13.89 -1.84
C PRO A 54 -6.79 14.40 -1.80
N TYR A 55 -6.62 15.72 -1.62
CA TYR A 55 -5.31 16.36 -1.55
C TYR A 55 -4.44 15.85 -0.40
N PHE A 56 -5.02 15.63 0.79
CA PHE A 56 -4.26 15.18 1.97
C PHE A 56 -3.92 13.69 1.92
N ARG A 57 -4.76 12.86 1.29
CA ARG A 57 -4.44 11.45 1.01
C ARG A 57 -3.28 11.32 0.03
N ARG A 58 -3.23 12.14 -1.02
CA ARG A 58 -2.08 12.22 -1.95
C ARG A 58 -0.78 12.63 -1.21
N LEU A 59 -0.87 13.49 -0.19
CA LEU A 59 0.27 13.94 0.60
C LEU A 59 0.77 12.90 1.63
N LEU A 60 -0.11 12.01 2.11
CA LEU A 60 0.20 11.02 3.16
C LEU A 60 0.61 9.65 2.62
N ASN A 61 0.75 9.49 1.31
CA ASN A 61 1.06 8.21 0.70
C ASN A 61 2.45 7.69 1.17
N PRO A 62 2.54 6.50 1.80
CA PRO A 62 3.78 5.98 2.40
C PRO A 62 4.95 5.78 1.43
N TYR A 63 4.75 5.85 0.11
CA TYR A 63 5.78 5.62 -0.92
C TYR A 63 6.66 6.83 -1.26
N ARG A 64 6.50 7.93 -0.53
CA ARG A 64 7.11 9.26 -0.79
C ARG A 64 8.64 9.37 -0.77
N GLY A 65 9.37 8.27 -0.62
CA GLY A 65 10.82 8.28 -0.45
C GLY A 65 11.61 7.82 -1.68
N LYS A 66 11.12 6.81 -2.41
CA LYS A 66 11.90 6.15 -3.47
C LYS A 66 11.13 5.89 -4.78
N GLY A 67 9.83 6.19 -4.81
CA GLY A 67 8.94 5.85 -5.93
C GLY A 67 8.52 4.38 -5.89
N LEU A 68 7.27 4.10 -6.26
CA LEU A 68 6.74 2.75 -6.43
C LEU A 68 6.75 2.43 -7.93
N LEU A 69 7.30 1.27 -8.32
CA LEU A 69 7.14 0.77 -9.69
C LEU A 69 5.74 0.16 -9.81
N VAL A 70 4.95 0.58 -10.78
CA VAL A 70 3.62 0.04 -11.03
C VAL A 70 3.61 -0.59 -12.43
N GLU A 71 3.61 -1.92 -12.49
CA GLU A 71 3.57 -2.66 -13.75
C GLU A 71 2.13 -3.07 -14.07
N VAL A 72 1.61 -2.59 -15.20
CA VAL A 72 0.23 -2.86 -15.62
C VAL A 72 0.21 -3.93 -16.70
N LEU A 73 -0.32 -5.10 -16.35
CA LEU A 73 -0.52 -6.26 -17.23
C LEU A 73 -1.96 -6.33 -17.72
N GLY A 74 -2.16 -6.40 -19.03
CA GLY A 74 -3.47 -6.71 -19.61
C GLY A 74 -3.55 -8.20 -19.98
N TYR A 75 -4.47 -8.95 -19.39
CA TYR A 75 -4.64 -10.37 -19.71
C TYR A 75 -5.66 -10.57 -20.83
N SER A 76 -5.22 -11.16 -21.95
CA SER A 76 -6.02 -11.36 -23.18
C SER A 76 -6.73 -10.08 -23.65
N TYR A 77 -6.22 -8.92 -23.23
CA TYR A 77 -6.84 -7.61 -23.39
C TYR A 77 -5.73 -6.57 -23.49
N ARG A 78 -5.70 -5.84 -24.61
CA ARG A 78 -4.75 -4.76 -24.80
C ARG A 78 -5.29 -3.50 -24.12
N VAL A 79 -4.66 -3.11 -23.03
CA VAL A 79 -4.83 -1.77 -22.45
C VAL A 79 -4.37 -0.76 -23.49
N LYS A 80 -5.19 0.25 -23.78
CA LYS A 80 -4.82 1.32 -24.72
C LYS A 80 -3.60 2.05 -24.15
N GLU A 81 -2.54 2.14 -24.94
CA GLU A 81 -1.41 3.03 -24.61
C GLU A 81 -1.97 4.45 -24.43
N GLY A 82 -1.73 5.07 -23.27
CA GLY A 82 -2.29 6.39 -22.96
C GLY A 82 -3.71 6.39 -22.38
N ASP A 83 -4.09 5.38 -21.61
CA ASP A 83 -5.31 5.44 -20.80
C ASP A 83 -5.14 6.45 -19.65
N ASP A 84 -5.36 7.73 -19.95
CA ASP A 84 -5.18 8.85 -19.03
C ASP A 84 -6.00 8.68 -17.73
N ARG A 85 -7.18 8.06 -17.82
CA ARG A 85 -8.02 7.80 -16.65
C ARG A 85 -7.37 6.76 -15.75
N LEU A 86 -6.84 5.67 -16.31
CA LEU A 86 -6.13 4.65 -15.53
C LEU A 86 -4.85 5.22 -14.91
N LEU A 87 -4.07 5.98 -15.69
CA LEU A 87 -2.87 6.65 -15.20
C LEU A 87 -3.19 7.63 -14.05
N THR A 88 -4.25 8.42 -14.18
CA THR A 88 -4.70 9.33 -13.13
C THR A 88 -5.13 8.56 -11.88
N LEU A 89 -5.93 7.50 -12.02
CA LEU A 89 -6.38 6.66 -10.90
C LEU A 89 -5.20 6.02 -10.15
N LEU A 90 -4.23 5.46 -10.87
CA LEU A 90 -3.04 4.84 -10.30
C LEU A 90 -2.11 5.90 -9.67
N SER A 91 -1.95 7.05 -10.30
CA SER A 91 -1.19 8.18 -9.74
C SER A 91 -1.83 8.73 -8.47
N ASP A 92 -3.16 8.73 -8.40
CA ASP A 92 -3.92 9.13 -7.22
C ASP A 92 -3.80 8.09 -6.09
N ALA A 93 -3.74 6.80 -6.44
CA ALA A 93 -3.59 5.70 -5.50
C ALA A 93 -2.17 5.58 -4.92
N PHE A 94 -1.15 5.69 -5.77
CA PHE A 94 0.25 5.41 -5.42
C PHE A 94 1.13 6.67 -5.31
N GLY A 95 0.60 7.82 -5.69
CA GLY A 95 1.26 9.13 -5.60
C GLY A 95 1.99 9.52 -6.88
N LEU A 96 2.28 10.82 -6.99
CA LEU A 96 2.92 11.45 -8.18
C LEU A 96 4.34 10.96 -8.50
N GLN A 97 4.99 10.24 -7.57
CA GLN A 97 6.34 9.67 -7.77
C GLN A 97 6.29 8.19 -8.16
N ALA A 98 5.11 7.62 -8.35
CA ALA A 98 4.97 6.27 -8.88
C ALA A 98 5.39 6.26 -10.36
N ASP A 99 6.21 5.27 -10.72
CA ASP A 99 6.64 5.04 -12.09
C ASP A 99 5.72 3.97 -12.69
N ILE A 100 4.75 4.41 -13.49
CA ILE A 100 3.65 3.57 -13.99
C ILE A 100 3.98 3.12 -15.41
N HIS A 101 4.18 1.82 -15.58
CA HIS A 101 4.50 1.20 -16.87
C HIS A 101 3.23 0.50 -17.37
N LEU A 102 2.64 1.08 -18.42
CA LEU A 102 1.52 0.47 -19.14
C LEU A 102 2.06 -0.49 -20.18
N GLY A 103 1.44 -1.67 -20.30
CA GLY A 103 1.34 -2.28 -21.62
C GLY A 103 2.05 -3.60 -21.85
N THR A 104 2.26 -4.44 -20.83
CA THR A 104 2.55 -5.84 -21.15
C THR A 104 1.26 -6.64 -21.33
N LEU A 105 0.91 -6.91 -22.59
CA LEU A 105 -0.16 -7.83 -22.96
C LEU A 105 0.30 -9.26 -22.67
N VAL A 106 -0.45 -9.97 -21.83
CA VAL A 106 -0.28 -11.41 -21.61
C VAL A 106 -1.34 -12.12 -22.42
N GLN A 107 -0.93 -13.01 -23.32
CA GLN A 107 -1.89 -13.79 -24.10
C GLN A 107 -2.55 -14.86 -23.25
N TYR A 108 -3.71 -15.33 -23.68
CA TYR A 108 -4.43 -16.40 -23.01
C TYR A 108 -3.54 -17.65 -22.87
N GLY A 109 -3.38 -18.15 -21.64
CA GLY A 109 -2.55 -19.32 -21.33
C GLY A 109 -1.05 -19.08 -21.32
N GLU A 110 -0.59 -17.84 -21.55
CA GLU A 110 0.80 -17.47 -21.37
C GLU A 110 1.11 -17.04 -19.94
N ARG A 111 2.38 -17.20 -19.55
CA ARG A 111 2.88 -16.76 -18.25
C ARG A 111 3.14 -15.26 -18.25
N HIS A 112 3.20 -14.69 -17.05
CA HIS A 112 3.54 -13.28 -16.92
C HIS A 112 4.97 -13.01 -17.43
N PRO A 113 5.23 -11.82 -18.02
CA PRO A 113 6.58 -11.38 -18.36
C PRO A 113 7.46 -11.27 -17.10
N PRO A 114 8.80 -11.21 -17.25
CA PRO A 114 9.67 -10.88 -16.13
C PRO A 114 9.41 -9.44 -15.66
N PHE A 115 9.20 -9.27 -14.35
CA PHE A 115 8.99 -7.96 -13.74
C PHE A 115 10.31 -7.19 -13.54
N PRO A 116 10.31 -5.85 -13.67
CA PRO A 116 11.50 -5.03 -13.42
C PRO A 116 11.97 -5.20 -11.98
N VAL A 117 13.25 -5.50 -11.78
CA VAL A 117 13.87 -5.66 -10.45
C VAL A 117 14.57 -4.36 -10.10
N ASP A 118 14.09 -3.69 -9.07
CA ASP A 118 14.76 -2.54 -8.46
C ASP A 118 14.87 -2.80 -6.95
N PRO A 119 16.09 -2.94 -6.40
CA PRO A 119 16.26 -3.23 -4.97
C PRO A 119 15.86 -2.05 -4.06
N ASP A 120 15.79 -0.85 -4.62
CA ASP A 120 15.47 0.38 -3.89
C ASP A 120 13.99 0.73 -3.95
N ARG A 121 13.23 0.15 -4.89
CA ARG A 121 11.80 0.46 -5.08
C ARG A 121 10.90 -0.74 -4.81
N GLY A 122 9.71 -0.47 -4.26
CA GLY A 122 8.64 -1.46 -4.23
C GLY A 122 8.06 -1.68 -5.62
N LEU A 123 7.42 -2.83 -5.84
CA LEU A 123 6.70 -3.13 -7.08
C LEU A 123 5.22 -3.38 -6.76
N CYS A 124 4.32 -2.74 -7.49
CA CYS A 124 2.92 -3.10 -7.54
C CYS A 124 2.62 -3.65 -8.93
N VAL A 125 2.22 -4.92 -8.99
CA VAL A 125 1.72 -5.55 -10.21
C VAL A 125 0.22 -5.32 -10.27
N VAL A 126 -0.25 -4.67 -11.32
CA VAL A 126 -1.67 -4.42 -11.59
C VAL A 126 -2.09 -5.28 -12.76
N VAL A 127 -3.04 -6.19 -12.55
CA VAL A 127 -3.54 -7.06 -13.63
C VAL A 127 -4.95 -6.65 -14.00
N LEU A 128 -5.16 -6.40 -15.29
CA LEU A 128 -6.46 -6.05 -15.86
C LEU A 128 -7.07 -7.25 -16.57
N PHE A 129 -8.28 -7.59 -16.15
CA PHE A 129 -9.17 -8.50 -16.87
C PHE A 129 -10.34 -7.73 -17.46
N ASN A 130 -10.74 -8.10 -18.67
CA ASN A 130 -11.95 -7.55 -19.27
C ASN A 130 -13.17 -8.33 -18.76
N VAL A 131 -14.11 -7.63 -18.12
CA VAL A 131 -15.33 -8.23 -17.55
C VAL A 131 -16.23 -8.91 -18.59
N ALA A 132 -16.09 -8.56 -19.88
CA ALA A 132 -16.80 -9.23 -20.96
C ALA A 132 -16.36 -10.70 -21.16
N GLN A 133 -15.14 -11.05 -20.77
CA GLN A 133 -14.64 -12.43 -20.81
C GLN A 133 -15.24 -13.24 -19.66
N ALA A 134 -15.42 -14.55 -19.89
CA ALA A 134 -15.87 -15.44 -18.83
C ALA A 134 -14.68 -15.77 -17.91
N PRO A 135 -14.86 -15.72 -16.58
CA PRO A 135 -13.87 -16.28 -15.66
C PRO A 135 -13.77 -17.80 -15.89
N GLU A 136 -12.55 -18.31 -15.99
CA GLU A 136 -12.22 -19.70 -16.34
C GLU A 136 -11.00 -20.16 -15.52
N GLU A 137 -10.75 -21.47 -15.47
CA GLU A 137 -9.64 -22.05 -14.69
C GLU A 137 -8.27 -21.45 -15.06
N THR A 138 -8.03 -21.15 -16.33
CA THR A 138 -6.80 -20.49 -16.80
C THR A 138 -6.55 -19.14 -16.11
N HIS A 139 -7.60 -18.39 -15.76
CA HIS A 139 -7.47 -17.12 -15.06
C HIS A 139 -7.06 -17.32 -13.61
N SER A 140 -7.63 -18.33 -12.93
CA SER A 140 -7.21 -18.68 -11.56
C SER A 140 -5.78 -19.20 -11.51
N GLU A 141 -5.36 -20.01 -12.49
CA GLU A 141 -3.97 -20.49 -12.59
C GLU A 141 -2.99 -19.32 -12.74
N PHE A 142 -3.31 -18.35 -13.61
CA PHE A 142 -2.50 -17.15 -13.80
C PHE A 142 -2.42 -16.29 -12.53
N LEU A 143 -3.52 -16.14 -11.80
CA LEU A 143 -3.55 -15.40 -10.53
C LEU A 143 -2.70 -16.09 -9.45
N GLU A 144 -2.76 -17.42 -9.34
CA GLU A 144 -1.93 -18.18 -8.41
C GLU A 144 -0.45 -18.12 -8.79
N GLU A 145 -0.11 -18.14 -10.09
CA GLU A 145 1.27 -17.92 -10.56
C GLU A 145 1.80 -16.55 -10.13
N LEU A 146 1.02 -15.49 -10.37
CA LEU A 146 1.38 -14.13 -9.99
C LEU A 146 1.56 -13.99 -8.49
N LYS A 147 0.63 -14.56 -7.72
CA LYS A 147 0.70 -14.57 -6.25
C LYS A 147 1.97 -15.26 -5.76
N ALA A 148 2.31 -16.43 -6.33
CA ALA A 148 3.56 -17.12 -6.02
C ALA A 148 4.79 -16.27 -6.39
N THR A 149 4.75 -15.53 -7.50
CA THR A 149 5.83 -14.61 -7.89
C THR A 149 5.96 -13.44 -6.93
N VAL A 150 4.86 -12.82 -6.52
CA VAL A 150 4.83 -11.73 -5.54
C VAL A 150 5.38 -12.21 -4.18
N GLN A 151 4.96 -13.40 -3.71
CA GLN A 151 5.47 -13.99 -2.47
C GLN A 151 6.97 -14.27 -2.52
N ARG A 152 7.46 -14.82 -3.64
CA ARG A 152 8.90 -15.09 -3.84
C ARG A 152 9.74 -13.83 -3.80
N ARG A 153 9.21 -12.70 -4.27
CA ARG A 153 9.93 -11.42 -4.31
C ARG A 153 9.94 -10.70 -2.95
N GLY A 154 8.98 -10.98 -2.08
CA GLY A 154 8.96 -10.52 -0.70
C GLY A 154 8.02 -9.33 -0.44
N ARG A 155 8.10 -8.77 0.77
CA ARG A 155 7.09 -7.84 1.33
C ARG A 155 6.94 -6.49 0.61
N THR A 156 7.87 -6.12 -0.26
CA THR A 156 7.80 -4.86 -1.02
C THR A 156 7.09 -5.02 -2.37
N THR A 157 6.59 -6.23 -2.66
CA THR A 157 5.83 -6.51 -3.89
C THR A 157 4.36 -6.69 -3.55
N MET A 158 3.50 -6.05 -4.34
CA MET A 158 2.05 -6.07 -4.19
C MET A 158 1.39 -6.51 -5.49
N LEU A 159 0.19 -7.04 -5.37
CA LEU A 159 -0.69 -7.43 -6.46
C LEU A 159 -2.02 -6.70 -6.30
N LEU A 160 -2.50 -6.15 -7.40
CA LEU A 160 -3.81 -5.53 -7.53
C LEU A 160 -4.53 -6.15 -8.72
N VAL A 161 -5.75 -6.65 -8.51
CA VAL A 161 -6.59 -7.19 -9.59
C VAL A 161 -7.65 -6.17 -9.95
N VAL A 162 -7.69 -5.75 -11.21
CA VAL A 162 -8.58 -4.72 -11.74
C VAL A 162 -9.47 -5.35 -12.81
N LEU A 163 -10.77 -5.09 -12.71
CA LEU A 163 -11.78 -5.58 -13.65
C LEU A 163 -12.25 -4.42 -14.53
N ASP A 164 -11.88 -4.43 -15.80
CA ASP A 164 -12.28 -3.38 -16.75
C ASP A 164 -13.72 -3.59 -17.24
N CYS A 165 -14.58 -2.63 -16.89
CA CYS A 165 -15.99 -2.59 -17.27
C CYS A 165 -16.25 -1.82 -18.58
N GLU A 166 -15.22 -1.36 -19.32
CA GLU A 166 -15.37 -0.53 -20.53
C GLU A 166 -16.39 -1.12 -21.53
N ALA A 167 -16.37 -2.44 -21.74
CA ALA A 167 -17.27 -3.14 -22.66
C ALA A 167 -18.76 -2.92 -22.35
N TYR A 168 -19.11 -2.68 -21.09
CA TYR A 168 -20.48 -2.44 -20.62
C TYR A 168 -20.75 -0.98 -20.26
N SER A 169 -19.72 -0.11 -20.28
CA SER A 169 -19.86 1.32 -19.95
C SER A 169 -20.80 2.09 -20.88
N ARG A 170 -20.99 1.60 -22.11
CA ARG A 170 -21.82 2.24 -23.16
C ARG A 170 -23.17 1.56 -23.39
N ILE A 171 -23.44 0.45 -22.70
CA ILE A 171 -24.62 -0.38 -22.94
C ILE A 171 -25.48 -0.38 -21.67
N ASP A 172 -26.77 -0.10 -21.81
CA ASP A 172 -27.75 -0.13 -20.70
C ASP A 172 -28.08 -1.58 -20.28
N GLN A 173 -27.07 -2.28 -19.74
CA GLN A 173 -27.11 -3.69 -19.35
C GLN A 173 -26.53 -3.84 -17.93
N GLY A 174 -26.87 -2.91 -17.03
CA GLY A 174 -26.33 -2.86 -15.67
C GLY A 174 -26.55 -4.14 -14.87
N LYS A 175 -27.64 -4.90 -15.12
CA LYS A 175 -27.87 -6.20 -14.49
C LYS A 175 -26.83 -7.24 -14.94
N ARG A 176 -26.57 -7.35 -16.24
CA ARG A 176 -25.60 -8.29 -16.81
C ARG A 176 -24.16 -7.94 -16.40
N LEU A 177 -23.85 -6.65 -16.33
CA LEU A 177 -22.56 -6.17 -15.81
C LEU A 177 -22.35 -6.64 -14.36
N LYS A 178 -23.35 -6.42 -13.49
CA LYS A 178 -23.28 -6.87 -12.09
C LYS A 178 -23.07 -8.38 -11.96
N GLU A 179 -23.81 -9.17 -12.73
CA GLU A 179 -23.65 -10.64 -12.76
C GLU A 179 -22.24 -11.05 -13.20
N ARG A 180 -21.69 -10.41 -14.25
CA ARG A 180 -20.32 -10.66 -14.72
C ARG A 180 -19.27 -10.24 -13.69
N CYS A 181 -19.37 -9.05 -13.13
CA CYS A 181 -18.47 -8.58 -12.08
C CYS A 181 -18.50 -9.51 -10.87
N GLN A 182 -19.69 -9.97 -10.47
CA GLN A 182 -19.83 -10.89 -9.34
C GLN A 182 -19.15 -12.23 -9.62
N ALA A 183 -19.30 -12.79 -10.83
CA ALA A 183 -18.61 -14.03 -11.21
C ALA A 183 -17.07 -13.87 -11.15
N TRP A 184 -16.55 -12.74 -11.63
CA TRP A 184 -15.13 -12.42 -11.53
C TRP A 184 -14.66 -12.25 -10.08
N VAL A 185 -15.42 -11.51 -9.27
CA VAL A 185 -15.12 -11.32 -7.84
C VAL A 185 -15.10 -12.66 -7.11
N THR A 186 -16.02 -13.59 -7.41
CA THR A 186 -16.01 -14.93 -6.85
C THR A 186 -14.72 -15.68 -7.18
N LEU A 187 -14.31 -15.73 -8.46
CA LEU A 187 -13.07 -16.41 -8.86
C LEU A 187 -11.84 -15.78 -8.18
N VAL A 188 -11.74 -14.46 -8.15
CA VAL A 188 -10.58 -13.76 -7.55
C VAL A 188 -10.52 -14.00 -6.04
N ASN A 189 -11.68 -14.02 -5.37
CA ASN A 189 -11.78 -14.33 -3.94
C ASN A 189 -11.40 -15.79 -3.63
N GLU A 190 -11.70 -16.74 -4.53
CA GLU A 190 -11.27 -18.14 -4.39
C GLU A 190 -9.75 -18.28 -4.42
N CYS A 191 -9.05 -17.41 -5.18
CA CYS A 191 -7.59 -17.28 -5.15
C CYS A 191 -7.06 -16.54 -3.89
N GLY A 192 -7.95 -16.08 -2.99
CA GLY A 192 -7.60 -15.31 -1.80
C GLY A 192 -7.15 -13.88 -2.09
N LEU A 193 -7.53 -13.34 -3.24
CA LEU A 193 -7.28 -11.97 -3.68
C LEU A 193 -8.59 -11.17 -3.66
N GLN A 194 -8.51 -9.85 -3.83
CA GLN A 194 -9.68 -9.00 -4.03
C GLN A 194 -9.58 -8.28 -5.38
N ALA A 195 -10.74 -8.02 -5.98
CA ALA A 195 -10.83 -7.37 -7.28
C ALA A 195 -11.53 -6.00 -7.17
N VAL A 196 -10.99 -5.00 -7.87
CA VAL A 196 -11.63 -3.67 -7.98
C VAL A 196 -12.26 -3.50 -9.37
N PRO A 197 -13.56 -3.17 -9.47
CA PRO A 197 -14.16 -2.78 -10.74
C PRO A 197 -13.66 -1.39 -11.16
N TYR A 198 -13.26 -1.28 -12.42
CA TYR A 198 -12.76 -0.06 -13.05
C TYR A 198 -13.70 0.36 -14.19
N ARG A 199 -14.00 1.66 -14.28
CA ARG A 199 -14.97 2.23 -15.23
C ARG A 199 -16.37 1.66 -15.04
N ASP A 200 -16.76 1.43 -13.79
CA ASP A 200 -18.15 1.06 -13.49
C ASP A 200 -19.05 2.29 -13.76
N PRO A 201 -20.03 2.21 -14.67
CA PRO A 201 -20.97 3.31 -14.92
C PRO A 201 -21.79 3.70 -13.68
N SER A 202 -21.88 2.83 -12.67
CA SER A 202 -22.62 3.06 -11.42
C SER A 202 -21.74 3.61 -10.28
N GLY A 203 -20.41 3.62 -10.45
CA GLY A 203 -19.44 3.95 -9.40
C GLY A 203 -19.01 5.42 -9.43
N SER A 204 -18.65 5.97 -8.25
CA SER A 204 -17.92 7.24 -8.19
C SER A 204 -16.41 6.98 -8.24
N PRO A 205 -15.62 7.87 -8.88
CA PRO A 205 -14.16 7.68 -9.00
C PRO A 205 -13.45 7.66 -7.63
N GLU A 206 -13.96 8.38 -6.65
CA GLU A 206 -13.45 8.35 -5.27
C GLU A 206 -13.65 6.98 -4.60
N ARG A 207 -14.77 6.32 -4.90
CA ARG A 207 -15.06 4.98 -4.41
C ARG A 207 -14.21 3.94 -5.12
N GLU A 208 -14.00 4.08 -6.43
CA GLU A 208 -13.04 3.24 -7.19
C GLU A 208 -11.64 3.32 -6.56
N LEU A 209 -11.18 4.54 -6.24
CA LEU A 209 -9.87 4.77 -5.61
C LEU A 209 -9.78 4.14 -4.21
N GLN A 210 -10.81 4.29 -3.38
CA GLN A 210 -10.81 3.71 -2.05
C GLN A 210 -10.80 2.17 -2.11
N THR A 211 -11.66 1.57 -2.93
CA THR A 211 -11.72 0.12 -3.10
C THR A 211 -10.41 -0.41 -3.67
N LEU A 212 -9.76 0.30 -4.59
CA LEU A 212 -8.45 -0.06 -5.12
C LEU A 212 -7.41 -0.24 -4.00
N LEU A 213 -7.32 0.70 -3.07
CA LEU A 213 -6.37 0.65 -1.96
C LEU A 213 -6.71 -0.47 -0.95
N GLU A 214 -7.99 -0.80 -0.79
CA GLU A 214 -8.45 -1.90 0.07
C GLU A 214 -8.16 -3.28 -0.55
N CYS A 215 -8.16 -3.38 -1.88
CA CYS A 215 -7.91 -4.62 -2.62
C CYS A 215 -6.42 -4.97 -2.82
N LEU A 216 -5.49 -4.12 -2.33
CA LEU A 216 -4.06 -4.39 -2.42
C LEU A 216 -3.68 -5.65 -1.63
N TRP A 217 -2.98 -6.56 -2.28
CA TRP A 217 -2.49 -7.78 -1.67
C TRP A 217 -0.96 -7.86 -1.70
N PRO A 218 -0.27 -8.28 -0.63
CA PRO A 218 -0.79 -8.58 0.70
C PRO A 218 -1.24 -7.31 1.46
N GLY A 219 -2.40 -7.37 2.11
CA GLY A 219 -3.13 -6.22 2.67
C GLY A 219 -2.53 -5.47 3.86
N ASP A 220 -1.22 -5.61 4.12
CA ASP A 220 -0.53 -4.81 5.13
C ASP A 220 0.47 -3.84 4.47
N VAL A 221 -0.06 -2.70 4.05
CA VAL A 221 0.71 -1.56 3.51
C VAL A 221 1.05 -0.56 4.62
N ARG A 222 0.55 -0.76 5.85
CA ARG A 222 0.67 0.19 6.97
C ARG A 222 1.74 -0.17 7.98
N GLY A 223 2.30 -1.38 7.92
CA GLY A 223 3.27 -1.92 8.87
C GLY A 223 4.77 -1.71 8.56
N ALA A 224 5.15 -0.84 7.62
CA ALA A 224 6.56 -0.49 7.41
C ALA A 224 7.02 0.57 8.44
N ARG A 225 7.19 0.14 9.70
CA ARG A 225 7.96 0.86 10.70
C ARG A 225 8.88 -0.09 11.46
#